data_AF-A0A941F0L1-F1
#
_entry.id   AF-A0A941F0L1-F1
#
_cell.length_a   1.000
_cell.length_b   1.000
_cell.length_c   1.000
_cell.angle_alpha   90.00
_cell.angle_beta   90.00
_cell.angle_gamma   90.00
#
_symmetry.space_group_name_H-M   'P 1'
#
loop_
_entity.id
_entity.type
_entity.pdbx_description
1 polymer ?
#
loop_
_entity_poly.entity_id
_entity_poly.type
_entity_poly.pdbx_seq_one_letter_code
_entity_poly.pdbx_strand_id
1 'polypeptide(L)'
;RPTTPEELAAVALAYVRFALEHPALFRVMFAEPCDPANEERAAATDAIHTYVRGIVHATFPAADPQALSTAVWALVHGLAFLHLDGKLDASSPQAVAGQVHAAVDALLAISASRSQTAGPSRAVDDVSGS
;
A
#
# COMPACT_ATOMS: atom_id res chain seq x y z
N ARG A 1 -9.25 -13.50 -1.53
CA ARG A 1 -8.04 -13.13 -2.31
C ARG A 1 -8.34 -11.78 -2.93
N PRO A 2 -7.64 -10.72 -2.52
CA PRO A 2 -7.97 -9.38 -2.94
C PRO A 2 -7.50 -9.09 -4.38
N THR A 3 -8.37 -8.44 -5.14
CA THR A 3 -8.38 -8.14 -6.58
C THR A 3 -8.92 -6.73 -6.89
N THR A 4 -9.50 -6.03 -5.91
CA THR A 4 -10.07 -4.69 -6.08
C THR A 4 -9.37 -3.63 -5.21
N PRO A 5 -9.51 -2.33 -5.56
CA PRO A 5 -9.18 -1.18 -4.71
C PRO A 5 -9.64 -1.29 -3.25
N GLU A 6 -10.89 -1.70 -3.03
CA GLU A 6 -11.48 -1.85 -1.70
C GLU A 6 -10.78 -2.94 -0.90
N GLU A 7 -10.34 -3.99 -1.58
CA GLU A 7 -9.62 -5.06 -0.91
C GLU A 7 -8.16 -4.67 -0.57
N LEU A 8 -7.55 -3.72 -1.31
CA LEU A 8 -6.29 -3.08 -0.88
C LEU A 8 -6.49 -2.23 0.38
N ALA A 9 -7.57 -1.44 0.43
CA ALA A 9 -7.91 -0.64 1.61
C ALA A 9 -8.16 -1.52 2.84
N ALA A 10 -8.85 -2.65 2.67
CA ALA A 10 -9.06 -3.62 3.74
C ALA A 10 -7.74 -4.23 4.27
N VAL A 11 -6.79 -4.53 3.38
CA VAL A 11 -5.47 -5.06 3.77
C VAL A 11 -4.65 -4.00 4.50
N ALA A 12 -4.64 -2.76 3.99
CA ALA A 12 -3.98 -1.64 4.65
C ALA A 12 -4.55 -1.43 6.07
N LEU A 13 -5.88 -1.50 6.21
CA LEU A 13 -6.54 -1.38 7.50
C LEU A 13 -6.17 -2.52 8.44
N ALA A 14 -6.17 -3.76 7.97
CA ALA A 14 -5.75 -4.92 8.78
C ALA A 14 -4.30 -4.78 9.27
N TYR A 15 -3.39 -4.29 8.41
CA TYR A 15 -1.99 -4.04 8.77
C TYR A 15 -1.86 -2.95 9.85
N VAL A 16 -2.54 -1.81 9.67
CA VAL A 16 -2.51 -0.71 10.66
C VAL A 16 -3.14 -1.14 11.98
N ARG A 17 -4.24 -1.90 11.95
CA ARG A 17 -4.87 -2.45 13.15
C ARG A 17 -3.94 -3.40 13.89
N PHE A 18 -3.26 -4.31 13.18
CA PHE A 18 -2.27 -5.19 13.80
C PHE A 18 -1.17 -4.39 14.51
N ALA A 19 -0.67 -3.32 13.88
CA ALA A 19 0.34 -2.45 14.48
C ALA A 19 -0.17 -1.79 15.77
N LEU A 20 -1.42 -1.32 15.79
CA LEU A 20 -2.04 -0.67 16.94
C LEU A 20 -2.45 -1.66 18.06
N GLU A 21 -2.85 -2.87 17.70
CA GLU A 21 -3.21 -3.94 18.63
C GLU A 21 -1.95 -4.57 19.28
N HIS A 22 -0.81 -4.56 18.56
CA HIS A 22 0.46 -5.15 19.01
C HIS A 22 1.67 -4.20 18.86
N PRO A 23 1.67 -3.01 19.50
CA PRO A 23 2.64 -1.95 19.25
C PRO A 23 4.08 -2.34 19.61
N ALA A 24 4.27 -3.11 20.69
CA ALA A 24 5.60 -3.57 21.10
C ALA A 24 6.18 -4.58 20.10
N LEU A 25 5.37 -5.55 19.66
CA LEU A 25 5.76 -6.53 18.65
C LEU A 25 6.07 -5.85 17.32
N PHE A 26 5.20 -4.93 16.89
CA PHE A 26 5.38 -4.19 15.66
C PHE A 26 6.67 -3.35 15.70
N ARG A 27 6.94 -2.61 16.79
CA ARG A 27 8.20 -1.88 16.96
C ARG A 27 9.40 -2.83 16.93
N VAL A 28 9.35 -3.98 17.61
CA VAL A 28 10.44 -4.98 17.60
C VAL A 28 10.69 -5.54 16.19
N MET A 29 9.65 -5.79 15.39
CA MET A 29 9.83 -6.24 14.00
C MET A 29 10.66 -5.26 13.17
N PHE A 30 10.67 -3.97 13.51
CA PHE A 30 11.27 -2.90 12.70
C PHE A 30 12.32 -2.03 13.41
N ALA A 31 12.68 -2.31 14.67
CA ALA A 31 13.58 -1.47 15.48
C ALA A 31 15.08 -1.61 15.17
N GLU A 32 15.52 -2.71 14.54
CA GLU A 32 16.92 -2.89 14.14
C GLU A 32 17.02 -3.58 12.77
N PRO A 33 18.06 -3.27 11.96
CA PRO A 33 18.41 -4.12 10.84
C PRO A 33 18.62 -5.52 11.41
N CYS A 34 17.81 -6.49 10.95
CA CYS A 34 17.79 -7.85 11.49
C CYS A 34 19.22 -8.31 11.79
N ASP A 35 19.50 -8.62 13.05
CA ASP A 35 20.49 -9.65 13.34
C ASP A 35 20.06 -10.88 12.52
N PRO A 36 20.84 -11.30 11.52
CA PRO A 36 20.49 -12.44 10.65
C PRO A 36 20.26 -13.73 11.44
N ALA A 37 20.69 -13.79 12.71
CA ALA A 37 20.49 -14.93 13.60
C ALA A 37 19.07 -15.05 14.17
N ASN A 38 18.19 -14.06 13.98
CA ASN A 38 16.80 -14.13 14.45
C ASN A 38 15.84 -14.53 13.31
N GLU A 39 15.92 -15.80 12.90
CA GLU A 39 15.18 -16.38 11.78
C GLU A 39 13.65 -16.23 11.89
N GLU A 40 13.11 -16.24 13.11
CA GLU A 40 11.66 -16.11 13.36
C GLU A 40 11.14 -14.71 13.02
N ARG A 41 11.88 -13.65 13.36
CA ARG A 41 11.51 -12.26 13.04
C ARG A 41 11.59 -11.98 11.54
N ALA A 42 12.59 -12.53 10.87
CA ALA A 42 12.73 -12.41 9.42
C ALA A 42 11.56 -13.10 8.71
N ALA A 43 11.21 -14.33 9.11
CA ALA A 43 10.10 -15.08 8.52
C ALA A 43 8.73 -14.41 8.68
N ALA A 44 8.44 -13.83 9.84
CA ALA A 44 7.18 -13.11 10.07
C ALA A 44 7.05 -11.86 9.18
N THR A 45 8.15 -11.11 9.03
CA THR A 45 8.20 -9.93 8.16
C THR A 45 8.07 -10.33 6.69
N ASP A 46 8.74 -11.40 6.26
CA ASP A 46 8.67 -11.91 4.90
C ASP A 46 7.29 -12.47 4.53
N ALA A 47 6.59 -13.10 5.47
CA ALA A 47 5.23 -13.59 5.25
C ALA A 47 4.27 -12.42 4.96
N ILE A 48 4.34 -11.34 5.73
CA ILE A 48 3.51 -10.15 5.52
C ILE A 48 3.88 -9.47 4.20
N HIS A 49 5.17 -9.33 3.91
CA HIS A 49 5.64 -8.73 2.67
C HIS A 49 5.23 -9.54 1.43
N THR A 50 5.34 -10.87 1.49
CA THR A 50 4.89 -11.79 0.44
C THR A 50 3.38 -11.72 0.22
N TYR A 51 2.60 -11.63 1.30
CA TYR A 51 1.16 -11.43 1.23
C TYR A 51 0.82 -10.13 0.51
N VAL A 52 1.40 -8.99 0.92
CA VAL A 52 1.19 -7.68 0.25
C VAL A 52 1.56 -7.74 -1.24
N ARG A 53 2.68 -8.38 -1.59
CA ARG A 53 3.15 -8.55 -2.97
C ARG A 53 2.13 -9.27 -3.85
N GLY A 54 1.54 -10.35 -3.34
CA GLY A 54 0.54 -11.14 -4.05
C GLY A 54 -0.76 -10.38 -4.33
N ILE A 55 -1.15 -9.50 -3.41
CA ILE A 55 -2.33 -8.63 -3.53
C ILE A 55 -2.10 -7.57 -4.60
N VAL A 56 -0.97 -6.87 -4.49
CA VAL A 56 -0.56 -5.84 -5.42
C VAL A 56 -0.54 -6.33 -6.87
N HIS A 57 0.07 -7.50 -7.11
CA HIS A 57 0.14 -8.07 -8.44
C HIS A 57 -1.24 -8.41 -9.03
N ALA A 58 -2.18 -8.84 -8.19
CA ALA A 58 -3.54 -9.19 -8.63
C ALA A 58 -4.39 -7.95 -8.93
N THR A 59 -4.28 -6.89 -8.13
CA THR A 59 -5.09 -5.68 -8.27
C THR A 59 -4.59 -4.75 -9.38
N PHE A 60 -3.28 -4.74 -9.65
CA PHE A 60 -2.66 -3.86 -10.64
C PHE A 60 -1.77 -4.63 -11.62
N PRO A 61 -2.37 -5.44 -12.51
CA PRO A 61 -1.60 -6.32 -13.41
C PRO A 61 -0.73 -5.55 -14.41
N ALA A 62 -1.02 -4.26 -14.65
CA ALA A 62 -0.27 -3.40 -15.56
C ALA A 62 0.88 -2.61 -14.88
N ALA A 63 0.96 -2.63 -13.55
CA ALA A 63 2.03 -1.97 -12.80
C ALA A 63 3.23 -2.90 -12.62
N ASP A 64 4.44 -2.35 -12.49
CA ASP A 64 5.60 -3.13 -12.05
C ASP A 64 5.30 -3.72 -10.65
N PRO A 65 5.18 -5.05 -10.51
CA PRO A 65 4.79 -5.67 -9.25
C PRO A 65 5.77 -5.36 -8.13
N GLN A 66 7.06 -5.20 -8.43
CA GLN A 66 8.07 -4.92 -7.41
C GLN A 66 7.97 -3.49 -6.90
N ALA A 67 8.00 -2.49 -7.80
CA ALA A 67 7.85 -1.10 -7.41
C ALA A 67 6.53 -0.82 -6.68
N LEU A 68 5.42 -1.41 -7.14
CA LEU A 68 4.13 -1.22 -6.51
C LEU A 68 4.05 -1.88 -5.13
N SER A 69 4.67 -3.05 -4.97
CA SER A 69 4.73 -3.70 -3.65
C SER A 69 5.52 -2.87 -2.65
N THR A 70 6.63 -2.28 -3.09
CA THR A 70 7.40 -1.34 -2.27
C THR A 70 6.58 -0.09 -1.93
N ALA A 71 5.83 0.46 -2.88
CA ALA A 71 4.98 1.63 -2.64
C ALA A 71 3.87 1.34 -1.62
N VAL A 72 3.16 0.20 -1.77
CA VAL A 72 2.12 -0.22 -0.82
C VAL A 72 2.73 -0.50 0.55
N TRP A 73 3.88 -1.17 0.61
CA TRP A 73 4.61 -1.39 1.85
C TRP A 73 4.94 -0.08 2.57
N ALA A 74 5.54 0.89 1.86
CA ALA A 74 5.86 2.20 2.41
C ALA A 74 4.61 2.93 2.93
N LEU A 75 3.49 2.86 2.20
CA LEU A 75 2.22 3.47 2.60
C LEU A 75 1.70 2.87 3.91
N VAL A 76 1.52 1.56 3.98
CA VAL A 76 0.93 0.91 5.17
C VAL A 76 1.83 1.04 6.39
N HIS A 77 3.16 1.02 6.16
CA HIS A 77 4.15 1.22 7.20
C HIS A 77 4.14 2.66 7.74
N GLY A 78 4.11 3.65 6.84
CA GLY A 78 4.00 5.05 7.21
C GLY A 78 2.71 5.33 8.00
N LEU A 79 1.56 4.83 7.53
CA LEU A 79 0.29 4.96 8.26
C LEU A 79 0.35 4.33 9.65
N ALA A 80 0.91 3.12 9.78
CA ALA A 80 1.04 2.45 11.06
C ALA A 80 1.88 3.27 12.05
N PHE A 81 3.07 3.74 11.66
CA PHE A 81 3.91 4.56 12.52
C PHE A 81 3.31 5.93 12.84
N LEU A 82 2.66 6.58 11.87
CA LEU A 82 1.99 7.85 12.11
C LEU A 82 0.85 7.74 13.14
N HIS A 83 0.08 6.64 13.14
CA HIS A 83 -0.89 6.39 14.20
C HIS A 83 -0.21 6.02 15.53
N LEU A 84 0.80 5.13 15.51
CA LEU A 84 1.53 4.69 16.71
C LEU A 84 2.24 5.84 17.45
N ASP A 85 2.71 6.83 16.71
CA ASP A 85 3.42 8.00 17.25
C ASP A 85 2.47 9.19 17.50
N GLY A 86 1.15 8.96 17.41
CA GLY A 86 0.12 9.96 17.72
C GLY A 86 0.05 11.14 16.74
N LYS A 87 0.56 10.97 15.52
CA LYS A 87 0.51 11.98 14.44
C LYS A 87 -0.79 11.93 13.66
N LEU A 88 -1.48 10.78 13.69
CA LEU A 88 -2.82 10.59 13.16
C LEU A 88 -3.76 10.12 14.27
N ASP A 89 -5.03 10.49 14.14
CA ASP A 89 -6.06 10.13 15.12
C ASP A 89 -6.19 8.59 15.21
N ALA A 90 -6.04 8.07 16.43
CA ALA A 90 -6.23 6.67 16.77
C ALA A 90 -7.23 6.50 17.94
N SER A 91 -8.07 7.51 18.19
CA SER A 91 -9.04 7.55 19.29
C SER A 91 -10.16 6.51 19.16
N SER A 92 -10.44 6.04 17.94
CA SER A 92 -11.43 4.99 17.68
C SER A 92 -11.06 4.14 16.46
N PRO A 93 -11.52 2.87 16.38
CA PRO A 93 -11.36 2.04 15.19
C PRO A 93 -11.92 2.68 13.91
N GLN A 94 -13.00 3.46 14.04
CA GLN A 94 -13.65 4.16 12.92
C GLN A 94 -12.79 5.30 12.41
N ALA A 95 -12.15 6.08 13.29
CA ALA A 95 -11.23 7.14 12.88
C ALA A 95 -10.02 6.57 12.11
N VAL A 96 -9.44 5.48 12.61
CA VAL A 96 -8.35 4.76 11.93
C VAL A 96 -8.81 4.24 10.56
N ALA A 97 -9.96 3.56 10.50
CA ALA A 97 -10.50 3.03 9.25
C ALA A 97 -10.76 4.13 8.21
N GLY A 98 -11.38 5.25 8.63
CA GLY A 98 -11.64 6.39 7.76
C GLY A 98 -10.36 6.99 7.20
N GLN A 99 -9.34 7.20 8.03
CA GLN A 99 -8.06 7.75 7.61
C GLN A 99 -7.32 6.83 6.64
N VAL A 100 -7.29 5.52 6.93
CA VAL A 100 -6.62 4.52 6.07
C VAL A 100 -7.31 4.39 4.72
N HIS A 101 -8.65 4.29 4.71
CA HIS A 101 -9.41 4.22 3.46
C HIS A 101 -9.21 5.48 2.62
N ALA A 102 -9.31 6.67 3.22
CA ALA A 102 -9.12 7.93 2.51
C ALA A 102 -7.70 8.05 1.89
N ALA A 103 -6.66 7.59 2.59
CA ALA A 103 -5.30 7.61 2.08
C ALA A 103 -5.11 6.68 0.87
N VAL A 104 -5.68 5.47 0.95
CA VAL A 104 -5.63 4.49 -0.16
C VAL A 104 -6.43 5.01 -1.35
N ASP A 105 -7.66 5.46 -1.15
CA ASP A 105 -8.54 5.98 -2.20
C ASP A 105 -7.91 7.16 -2.94
N ALA A 106 -7.29 8.10 -2.21
CA ALA A 106 -6.58 9.23 -2.80
C ALA A 106 -5.42 8.78 -3.71
N LEU A 107 -4.63 7.78 -3.28
CA LEU A 107 -3.52 7.24 -4.07
C LEU A 107 -4.01 6.57 -5.36
N LEU A 108 -5.13 5.85 -5.28
CA LEU A 108 -5.73 5.18 -6.43
C LEU A 108 -6.35 6.17 -7.41
N ALA A 109 -7.01 7.23 -6.92
CA ALA A 109 -7.54 8.30 -7.74
C ALA A 109 -6.43 9.03 -8.54
N ILE A 110 -5.27 9.29 -7.93
CA ILE A 110 -4.10 9.87 -8.60
C ILE A 110 -3.62 8.95 -9.73
N SER A 111 -3.54 7.64 -9.47
CA SER A 111 -3.10 6.65 -10.45
C SER A 111 -4.07 6.56 -11.64
N ALA A 112 -5.37 6.51 -11.38
CA ALA A 112 -6.40 6.50 -12.42
C ALA A 112 -6.39 7.78 -13.28
N SER A 113 -6.09 8.93 -12.68
CA SER A 113 -6.01 10.21 -13.40
C SER A 113 -4.82 10.26 -14.37
N ARG A 114 -3.65 9.71 -13.98
CA ARG A 114 -2.46 9.66 -14.87
C ARG A 114 -2.65 8.75 -16.07
N SER A 115 -3.34 7.62 -15.89
CA SER A 115 -3.65 6.71 -16.98
C SER A 115 -4.58 7.36 -18.02
N GLN A 116 -5.45 8.27 -17.63
CA GLN A 116 -6.35 9.00 -18.54
C GLN A 116 -5.64 10.09 -19.35
N THR A 117 -4.65 10.79 -18.75
CA THR A 117 -3.86 11.80 -19.47
C THR A 117 -2.89 11.23 -20.51
N ALA A 118 -2.61 9.93 -20.47
CA ALA A 118 -1.74 9.23 -21.41
C ALA A 118 -2.49 8.61 -22.63
N GLY A 119 -3.80 8.87 -22.78
CA GLY A 119 -4.61 8.41 -23.92
C GLY A 119 -4.19 9.03 -25.27
N PRO A 120 -4.49 8.37 -26.40
CA PRO A 120 -3.64 8.35 -27.59
C PRO A 120 -3.48 9.72 -28.27
N SER A 121 -2.22 10.07 -28.56
CA SER A 121 -1.87 11.16 -29.48
C SER A 121 -2.58 10.91 -30.82
N ARG A 122 -3.57 11.75 -31.11
CA ARG A 122 -4.36 11.69 -32.33
C ARG A 122 -3.43 12.03 -33.50
N ALA A 123 -3.08 11.01 -34.30
CA ALA A 123 -2.39 11.20 -35.55
C ALA A 123 -3.18 12.24 -36.37
N VAL A 124 -2.51 13.35 -36.67
CA VAL A 124 -2.98 14.29 -37.68
C VAL A 124 -2.84 13.57 -39.01
N ASP A 125 -3.97 13.14 -39.55
CA ASP A 125 -4.09 12.67 -40.93
C ASP A 125 -3.59 13.78 -41.86
N ASP A 126 -2.51 13.47 -42.57
CA ASP A 126 -1.99 14.25 -43.69
C ASP A 126 -2.99 14.15 -44.85
N VAL A 127 -3.95 15.07 -44.88
CA VAL A 127 -4.70 15.41 -46.08
C VAL A 127 -3.98 16.58 -46.74
N SER A 128 -3.19 16.27 -47.76
CA SER A 128 -2.95 17.22 -48.85
C SER A 128 -2.82 16.47 -50.17
N GLY A 129 -3.97 16.09 -50.69
CA GLY A 129 -4.17 15.90 -52.12
C GLY A 129 -4.80 17.16 -52.70
N SER A 130 -4.06 17.89 -53.53
CA SER A 130 -4.50 18.55 -54.78
C SER A 130 -3.32 19.28 -55.41
#